data_AF-A0A7Y2AWF8-F1
#
_entry.id   AF-A0A7Y2AWF8-F1
#
_cell.length_a   1.000
_cell.length_b   1.000
_cell.length_c   1.000
_cell.angle_alpha   90.00
_cell.angle_beta   90.00
_cell.angle_gamma   90.00
#
_symmetry.space_group_name_H-M   'P 1'
#
loop_
_entity.id
_entity.type
_entity.pdbx_description
1 polymer ?
#
loop_
_entity_poly.entity_id
_entity_poly.type
_entity_poly.pdbx_seq_one_letter_code
_entity_poly.pdbx_strand_id
1 'polypeptide(L)'
;MADSRKTDTSSVEDMQRLRDLVMGEEKQRLHKLDRRVTDLEARTADVAEVLPAAMSRLAQDPVNRPDFERPVVNTIRSAIKRDSHSFAEALFPVLGPAIRRAVADALKGLVQRINVALENSFTIKGLKWRLEAARSGEPFAQIVLRHTMLYAVQEAFLIQRGSGLVLASVHRDETLALDEDAVAAMLTAIQSFIQDSFGETADEPLRSAELGDRTMWVINGPVAVLACVISGTPPRATRDELMNLLETLHARFGQRFRDDFDGLAENEGLKALLNEALLEEVDTEARNASRFKFRFMWWAAGLLLAGFILYSIFSHYRLSKDRDVAASLFTAQAGYVVTSADTKDGKVKLQGLRDPASVAPEQVISGQDISPDRIVFDFRPYQSLDEAIVTARLGRQLGLNDPASLELEQGMLRVTGALTSAQLKSLEEIPMIHPAIDEVDLEGSRLAPGEATKWLRAALNAPESVRFLADGNTIRVDGQAESGWIKMALEASVDTQGWELDFMPLVNGLKPQLDASLERLNGQVFLFSSGTRLREQSIDALRDAAQQLVLAQQMADILGAPLKLTLEGLGDGIDTFEKNRAVAQSRSDRLRDELASLGVDVDAVIHTMGPWEGGGLNPEHRKVTLWVERGEMNGQ
;
A
#
# COMPACT_ATOMS: atom_id res chain seq x y z
N MET A 1 -38.85 150.82 9.98
CA MET A 1 -40.06 149.97 9.96
C MET A 1 -39.68 148.57 10.40
N ALA A 2 -39.55 148.34 11.71
CA ALA A 2 -38.98 147.12 12.28
C ALA A 2 -39.79 146.56 13.46
N ASP A 3 -41.07 146.94 13.59
CA ASP A 3 -41.88 146.69 14.79
C ASP A 3 -43.21 145.96 14.53
N SER A 4 -43.41 145.37 13.33
CA SER A 4 -44.64 144.61 12.99
C SER A 4 -44.43 143.12 12.71
N ARG A 5 -43.21 142.57 12.85
CA ARG A 5 -42.92 141.13 12.63
C ARG A 5 -42.92 140.28 13.90
N LYS A 6 -42.87 140.87 15.09
CA LYS A 6 -42.86 140.12 16.37
C LYS A 6 -44.24 139.68 16.84
N THR A 7 -45.31 140.29 16.36
CA THR A 7 -46.70 139.99 16.79
C THR A 7 -47.31 138.78 16.09
N ASP A 8 -46.86 138.43 14.88
CA ASP A 8 -47.35 137.24 14.16
C ASP A 8 -46.78 135.91 14.69
N THR A 9 -45.58 135.93 15.30
CA THR A 9 -44.93 134.71 15.80
C THR A 9 -45.56 134.19 17.09
N SER A 10 -46.03 135.08 17.98
CA SER A 10 -46.70 134.66 19.22
C SER A 10 -48.06 134.03 18.95
N SER A 11 -48.81 134.53 17.96
CA SER A 11 -50.11 133.98 17.54
C SER A 11 -50.00 132.53 17.05
N VAL A 12 -48.93 132.20 16.30
CA VAL A 12 -48.69 130.83 15.82
C VAL A 12 -48.31 129.89 16.96
N GLU A 13 -47.46 130.33 17.90
CA GLU A 13 -47.10 129.54 19.08
C GLU A 13 -48.30 129.30 20.01
N ASP A 14 -49.16 130.31 20.21
CA ASP A 14 -50.36 130.19 21.03
C ASP A 14 -51.40 129.27 20.37
N MET A 15 -51.52 129.31 19.04
CA MET A 15 -52.38 128.38 18.30
C MET A 15 -51.83 126.94 18.31
N GLN A 16 -50.50 126.76 18.32
CA GLN A 16 -49.87 125.45 18.53
C GLN A 16 -50.10 124.93 19.96
N ARG A 17 -49.99 125.79 20.98
CA ARG A 17 -50.32 125.41 22.36
C ARG A 17 -51.78 125.01 22.52
N LEU A 18 -52.70 125.75 21.90
CA LEU A 18 -54.13 125.39 21.92
C LEU A 18 -54.37 124.05 21.20
N ARG A 19 -53.69 123.81 20.07
CA ARG A 19 -53.78 122.54 19.34
C ARG A 19 -53.25 121.37 20.15
N ASP A 20 -52.13 121.54 20.85
CA ASP A 20 -51.56 120.49 21.70
C ASP A 20 -52.39 120.28 22.99
N LEU A 21 -53.07 121.31 23.51
CA LEU A 21 -54.01 121.18 24.63
C LEU A 21 -55.32 120.49 24.25
N VAL A 22 -55.85 120.75 23.05
CA VAL A 22 -57.14 120.19 22.60
C VAL A 22 -56.97 118.82 21.93
N MET A 23 -55.87 118.59 21.20
CA MET A 23 -55.65 117.39 20.38
C MET A 23 -54.44 116.54 20.82
N GLY A 24 -53.79 116.88 21.93
CA GLY A 24 -52.58 116.18 22.40
C GLY A 24 -52.83 114.72 22.73
N GLU A 25 -53.99 114.40 23.32
CA GLU A 25 -54.36 113.04 23.70
C GLU A 25 -54.66 112.17 22.47
N GLU A 26 -55.43 112.68 21.50
CA GLU A 26 -55.68 111.95 20.23
C GLU A 26 -54.38 111.71 19.46
N LYS A 27 -53.49 112.70 19.41
CA LYS A 27 -52.21 112.58 18.69
C LYS A 27 -51.29 111.53 19.33
N GLN A 28 -51.25 111.44 20.65
CA GLN A 28 -50.51 110.38 21.35
C GLN A 28 -51.11 108.99 21.13
N ARG A 29 -52.44 108.85 21.14
CA ARG A 29 -53.10 107.57 20.80
C ARG A 29 -52.79 107.14 19.38
N LEU A 30 -52.85 108.07 18.42
CA LEU A 30 -52.50 107.80 17.03
C LEU A 30 -51.04 107.38 16.89
N HIS A 31 -50.10 108.02 17.58
CA HIS A 31 -48.70 107.59 17.57
C HIS A 31 -48.47 106.22 18.20
N LYS A 32 -49.22 105.85 19.27
CA LYS A 32 -49.15 104.50 19.84
C LYS A 32 -49.70 103.45 18.88
N LEU A 33 -50.81 103.75 18.19
CA LEU A 33 -51.38 102.85 17.18
C LEU A 33 -50.45 102.71 15.97
N ASP A 34 -49.88 103.83 15.50
CA ASP A 34 -48.93 103.88 14.40
C ASP A 34 -47.67 103.05 14.73
N ARG A 35 -47.15 103.14 15.96
CA ARG A 35 -46.07 102.26 16.42
C ARG A 35 -46.45 100.78 16.38
N ARG A 36 -47.66 100.39 16.81
CA ARG A 36 -48.08 98.97 16.76
C ARG A 36 -48.18 98.40 15.34
N VAL A 37 -48.41 99.25 14.34
CA VAL A 37 -48.53 98.83 12.94
C VAL A 37 -47.20 98.90 12.20
N THR A 38 -46.42 99.96 12.44
CA THR A 38 -45.17 100.26 11.73
C THR A 38 -43.96 99.56 12.35
N ASP A 39 -43.95 99.31 13.68
CA ASP A 39 -42.88 98.60 14.37
C ASP A 39 -43.08 97.08 14.30
N LEU A 40 -42.09 96.36 13.75
CA LEU A 40 -42.13 94.92 13.56
C LEU A 40 -42.13 94.14 14.89
N GLU A 41 -41.37 94.59 15.89
CA GLU A 41 -41.30 93.89 17.18
C GLU A 41 -42.63 94.03 17.93
N ALA A 42 -43.18 95.24 17.99
CA ALA A 42 -44.48 95.50 18.61
C ALA A 42 -45.60 94.69 17.93
N ARG A 43 -45.61 94.65 16.60
CA ARG A 43 -46.58 93.84 15.83
C ARG A 43 -46.41 92.34 16.08
N THR A 44 -45.17 91.85 16.23
CA THR A 44 -44.90 90.43 16.46
C THR A 44 -45.38 89.99 17.84
N ALA A 45 -45.18 90.83 18.87
CA ALA A 45 -45.71 90.58 20.21
C ALA A 45 -47.25 90.52 20.22
N ASP A 46 -47.92 91.47 19.54
CA ASP A 46 -49.37 91.48 19.38
C ASP A 46 -49.89 90.19 18.70
N VAL A 47 -49.19 89.71 17.65
CA VAL A 47 -49.58 88.47 16.94
C VAL A 47 -49.33 87.23 17.81
N ALA A 48 -48.22 87.17 18.55
CA ALA A 48 -47.89 86.04 19.41
C ALA A 48 -48.91 85.84 20.54
N GLU A 49 -49.52 86.92 21.04
CA GLU A 49 -50.59 86.85 22.04
C GLU A 49 -51.86 86.17 21.48
N VAL A 50 -52.22 86.47 20.22
CA VAL A 50 -53.47 85.99 19.61
C VAL A 50 -53.32 84.64 18.90
N LEU A 51 -52.11 84.29 18.47
CA LEU A 51 -51.83 83.10 17.64
C LEU A 51 -52.32 81.77 18.25
N PRO A 52 -52.12 81.45 19.56
CA PRO A 52 -52.58 80.20 20.14
C PRO A 52 -54.10 80.04 20.05
N ALA A 53 -54.85 81.10 20.40
CA ALA A 53 -56.30 81.10 20.32
C ALA A 53 -56.79 81.01 18.87
N ALA A 54 -56.11 81.67 17.93
CA ALA A 54 -56.38 81.56 16.51
C ALA A 54 -56.17 80.12 15.98
N MET A 55 -55.09 79.45 16.37
CA MET A 55 -54.81 78.06 16.00
C MET A 55 -55.84 77.08 16.57
N SER A 56 -56.22 77.21 17.84
CA SER A 56 -57.27 76.37 18.44
C SER A 56 -58.61 76.55 17.76
N ARG A 57 -58.98 77.79 17.40
CA ARG A 57 -60.22 78.08 16.65
C ARG A 57 -60.19 77.48 15.25
N LEU A 58 -59.04 77.55 14.56
CA LEU A 58 -58.85 76.99 13.23
C LEU A 58 -58.89 75.46 13.22
N ALA A 59 -58.39 74.80 14.28
CA ALA A 59 -58.47 73.36 14.44
C ALA A 59 -59.91 72.86 14.72
N GLN A 60 -60.76 73.71 15.29
CA GLN A 60 -62.16 73.40 15.61
C GLN A 60 -63.14 73.77 14.49
N ASP A 61 -62.74 74.62 13.52
CA ASP A 61 -63.56 75.03 12.39
C ASP A 61 -63.52 73.97 11.26
N PRO A 62 -64.62 73.21 11.03
CA PRO A 62 -64.63 72.12 10.05
C PRO A 62 -64.42 72.59 8.60
N VAL A 63 -64.67 73.86 8.29
CA VAL A 63 -64.50 74.40 6.92
C VAL A 63 -63.02 74.68 6.62
N ASN A 64 -62.31 75.26 7.58
CA ASN A 64 -60.93 75.72 7.40
C ASN A 64 -59.87 74.70 7.90
N ARG A 65 -60.29 73.68 8.65
CA ARG A 65 -59.44 72.60 9.16
C ARG A 65 -58.61 71.88 8.08
N PRO A 66 -59.13 71.52 6.89
CA PRO A 66 -58.34 70.83 5.87
C PRO A 66 -57.16 71.67 5.33
N ASP A 67 -57.37 72.98 5.20
CA ASP A 67 -56.35 73.91 4.70
C ASP A 67 -55.27 74.18 5.75
N PHE A 68 -55.58 74.05 7.03
CA PHE A 68 -54.63 74.09 8.14
C PHE A 68 -53.87 72.76 8.33
N GLU A 69 -54.54 71.62 8.19
CA GLU A 69 -53.93 70.30 8.37
C GLU A 69 -52.84 70.02 7.33
N ARG A 70 -53.03 70.46 6.07
CA ARG A 70 -52.08 70.21 4.98
C ARG A 70 -50.66 70.74 5.27
N PRO A 71 -50.46 72.04 5.62
CA PRO A 71 -49.15 72.54 6.04
C PRO A 71 -48.58 71.81 7.27
N VAL A 72 -49.41 71.48 8.26
CA VAL A 72 -48.96 70.79 9.48
C VAL A 72 -48.48 69.38 9.17
N VAL A 73 -49.25 68.60 8.42
CA VAL A 73 -48.88 67.25 7.98
C VAL A 73 -47.64 67.28 7.10
N ASN A 74 -47.52 68.26 6.19
CA ASN A 74 -46.31 68.43 5.39
C ASN A 74 -45.10 68.78 6.25
N THR A 75 -45.29 69.56 7.32
CA THR A 75 -44.24 69.89 8.28
C THR A 75 -43.82 68.67 9.08
N ILE A 76 -44.77 67.86 9.56
CA ILE A 76 -44.49 66.58 10.24
C ILE A 76 -43.78 65.60 9.30
N ARG A 77 -44.26 65.45 8.06
CA ARG A 77 -43.64 64.58 7.05
C ARG A 77 -42.22 65.05 6.72
N SER A 78 -42.01 66.36 6.63
CA SER A 78 -40.68 66.94 6.41
C SER A 78 -39.78 66.75 7.63
N ALA A 79 -40.32 66.85 8.84
CA ALA A 79 -39.61 66.60 10.09
C ALA A 79 -39.18 65.12 10.21
N ILE A 80 -40.07 64.16 9.89
CA ILE A 80 -39.74 62.73 9.85
C ILE A 80 -38.62 62.46 8.83
N LYS A 81 -38.68 63.10 7.64
CA LYS A 81 -37.63 62.95 6.62
C LYS A 81 -36.29 63.55 7.05
N ARG A 82 -36.32 64.63 7.84
CA ARG A 82 -35.11 65.35 8.25
C ARG A 82 -34.45 64.70 9.47
N ASP A 83 -35.23 64.10 10.38
CA ASP A 83 -34.74 63.42 11.58
C ASP A 83 -35.56 62.15 11.88
N SER A 84 -35.30 61.09 11.12
CA SER A 84 -35.94 59.80 11.33
C SER A 84 -35.55 59.15 12.68
N HIS A 85 -34.41 59.55 13.27
CA HIS A 85 -33.90 58.95 14.50
C HIS A 85 -34.72 59.38 15.71
N SER A 86 -34.97 60.68 15.89
CA SER A 86 -35.78 61.18 17.00
C SER A 86 -37.21 60.65 16.95
N PHE A 87 -37.80 60.54 15.75
CA PHE A 87 -39.11 59.90 15.58
C PHE A 87 -39.09 58.39 15.90
N ALA A 88 -38.01 57.68 15.54
CA ALA A 88 -37.87 56.26 15.89
C ALA A 88 -37.74 56.07 17.42
N GLU A 89 -36.99 56.92 18.13
CA GLU A 89 -36.90 56.90 19.59
C GLU A 89 -38.24 57.17 20.27
N ALA A 90 -39.03 58.12 19.76
CA ALA A 90 -40.37 58.41 20.29
C ALA A 90 -41.35 57.24 20.11
N LEU A 91 -41.23 56.47 19.01
CA LEU A 91 -42.09 55.32 18.72
C LEU A 91 -41.59 54.01 19.34
N PHE A 92 -40.31 53.94 19.73
CA PHE A 92 -39.69 52.72 20.25
C PHE A 92 -40.41 52.11 21.48
N PRO A 93 -40.96 52.88 22.44
CA PRO A 93 -41.71 52.32 23.58
C PRO A 93 -42.96 51.53 23.17
N VAL A 94 -43.58 51.89 22.03
CA VAL A 94 -44.79 51.25 21.52
C VAL A 94 -44.43 50.13 20.53
N LEU A 95 -43.52 50.40 19.59
CA LEU A 95 -43.14 49.44 18.54
C LEU A 95 -42.16 48.36 19.02
N GLY A 96 -41.25 48.71 19.93
CA GLY A 96 -40.21 47.80 20.43
C GLY A 96 -40.76 46.53 21.10
N PRO A 97 -41.77 46.61 21.98
CA PRO A 97 -42.44 45.43 22.52
C PRO A 97 -43.15 44.59 21.45
N ALA A 98 -43.86 45.23 20.51
CA ALA A 98 -44.59 44.55 19.45
C ALA A 98 -43.67 43.77 18.49
N ILE A 99 -42.53 44.38 18.10
CA ILE A 99 -41.53 43.74 17.24
C ILE A 99 -40.86 42.58 17.96
N ARG A 100 -40.41 42.77 19.22
CA ARG A 100 -39.78 41.70 20.00
C ARG A 100 -40.71 40.50 20.16
N ARG A 101 -42.00 40.74 20.41
CA ARG A 101 -43.00 39.68 20.52
C ARG A 101 -43.21 38.93 19.21
N ALA A 102 -43.40 39.65 18.09
CA ALA A 102 -43.58 39.03 16.78
C ALA A 102 -42.38 38.16 16.35
N VAL A 103 -41.15 38.59 16.67
CA VAL A 103 -39.93 37.83 16.39
C VAL A 103 -39.81 36.60 17.30
N ALA A 104 -40.14 36.74 18.59
CA ALA A 104 -40.12 35.63 19.54
C ALA A 104 -41.09 34.51 19.14
N ASP A 105 -42.31 34.86 18.73
CA ASP A 105 -43.33 33.89 18.28
C ASP A 105 -42.88 33.16 17.03
N ALA A 106 -42.28 33.87 16.07
CA ALA A 106 -41.74 33.27 14.84
C ALA A 106 -40.58 32.31 15.11
N LEU A 107 -39.65 32.69 16.02
CA LEU A 107 -38.52 31.86 16.40
C LEU A 107 -38.95 30.61 17.17
N LYS A 108 -39.91 30.73 18.10
CA LYS A 108 -40.43 29.61 18.87
C LYS A 108 -41.01 28.53 17.95
N GLY A 109 -41.81 28.93 16.96
CA GLY A 109 -42.36 28.01 15.96
C GLY A 109 -41.29 27.32 15.08
N LEU A 110 -40.17 27.99 14.79
CA LEU A 110 -39.08 27.40 14.00
C LEU A 110 -38.32 26.33 14.80
N VAL A 111 -37.98 26.61 16.05
CA VAL A 111 -37.23 25.70 16.93
C VAL A 111 -38.02 24.41 17.18
N GLN A 112 -39.32 24.51 17.40
CA GLN A 112 -40.19 23.34 17.61
C GLN A 112 -40.22 22.41 16.40
N ARG A 113 -40.27 22.95 15.17
CA ARG A 113 -40.22 22.15 13.92
C ARG A 113 -38.90 21.41 13.75
N ILE A 114 -37.78 22.00 14.19
CA ILE A 114 -36.45 21.38 14.11
C ILE A 114 -36.33 20.19 15.07
N ASN A 115 -36.83 20.33 16.30
CA ASN A 115 -36.77 19.24 17.29
C ASN A 115 -37.52 17.98 16.83
N VAL A 116 -38.70 18.13 16.23
CA VAL A 116 -39.51 16.98 15.74
C VAL A 116 -38.83 16.25 14.58
N ALA A 117 -38.14 16.97 13.70
CA ALA A 117 -37.36 16.37 12.61
C ALA A 117 -36.11 15.63 13.13
N LEU A 118 -35.50 16.13 14.21
CA LEU A 118 -34.31 15.55 14.83
C LEU A 118 -34.61 14.26 15.61
N GLU A 119 -35.67 14.23 16.42
CA GLU A 119 -36.04 13.06 17.24
C GLU A 119 -36.33 11.79 16.41
N ASN A 120 -36.75 11.94 15.15
CA ASN A 120 -37.07 10.82 14.27
C ASN A 120 -35.92 10.38 13.34
N SER A 121 -34.74 11.02 13.42
CA SER A 121 -33.63 10.79 12.49
C SER A 121 -32.81 9.52 12.78
N PHE A 122 -32.90 8.96 13.99
CA PHE A 122 -32.11 7.79 14.43
C PHE A 122 -32.94 6.56 14.87
N THR A 123 -34.25 6.56 14.63
CA THR A 123 -35.12 5.41 14.92
C THR A 123 -35.20 4.50 13.69
N ILE A 124 -35.49 3.20 13.86
CA ILE A 124 -35.66 2.22 12.75
C ILE A 124 -36.66 2.73 11.67
N LYS A 125 -37.62 3.58 12.07
CA LYS A 125 -38.55 4.29 11.17
C LYS A 125 -37.86 5.29 10.24
N GLY A 126 -36.85 6.04 10.70
CA GLY A 126 -36.09 7.02 9.92
C GLY A 126 -35.23 6.41 8.82
N LEU A 127 -34.65 5.22 9.05
CA LEU A 127 -33.90 4.51 8.00
C LEU A 127 -34.83 3.99 6.89
N LYS A 128 -36.04 3.55 7.25
CA LYS A 128 -37.09 3.18 6.28
C LYS A 128 -37.49 4.36 5.40
N TRP A 129 -37.70 5.54 5.99
CA TRP A 129 -38.07 6.75 5.24
C TRP A 129 -36.94 7.33 4.39
N ARG A 130 -35.67 7.18 4.81
CA ARG A 130 -34.52 7.55 3.97
C ARG A 130 -34.42 6.67 2.72
N LEU A 131 -34.68 5.38 2.86
CA LEU A 131 -34.72 4.45 1.73
C LEU A 131 -35.91 4.76 0.81
N GLU A 132 -37.03 5.17 1.38
CA GLU A 132 -38.20 5.64 0.64
C GLU A 132 -37.89 6.92 -0.13
N ALA A 133 -37.23 7.91 0.50
CA ALA A 133 -36.80 9.17 -0.11
C ALA A 133 -35.83 8.98 -1.27
N ALA A 134 -34.83 8.11 -1.08
CA ALA A 134 -33.87 7.78 -2.13
C ALA A 134 -34.53 7.13 -3.36
N ARG A 135 -35.70 6.50 -3.19
CA ARG A 135 -36.41 5.80 -4.26
C ARG A 135 -37.51 6.66 -4.91
N SER A 136 -38.20 7.50 -4.15
CA SER A 136 -39.21 8.41 -4.70
C SER A 136 -38.58 9.65 -5.33
N GLY A 137 -37.33 9.98 -5.00
CA GLY A 137 -36.67 11.20 -5.48
C GLY A 137 -37.13 12.47 -4.74
N GLU A 138 -37.96 12.32 -3.71
CA GLU A 138 -38.44 13.42 -2.87
C GLU A 138 -37.44 13.70 -1.75
N PRO A 139 -37.22 14.98 -1.37
CA PRO A 139 -36.44 15.35 -0.21
C PRO A 139 -36.91 14.60 1.05
N PHE A 140 -35.96 14.04 1.81
CA PHE A 140 -36.25 13.31 3.06
C PHE A 140 -37.17 14.08 4.02
N ALA A 141 -37.03 15.42 4.07
CA ALA A 141 -37.90 16.28 4.88
C ALA A 141 -39.38 16.15 4.49
N GLN A 142 -39.71 16.06 3.21
CA GLN A 142 -41.11 15.91 2.75
C GLN A 142 -41.73 14.59 3.20
N ILE A 143 -40.97 13.49 3.17
CA ILE A 143 -41.47 12.18 3.60
C ILE A 143 -41.67 12.10 5.11
N VAL A 144 -40.85 12.80 5.88
CA VAL A 144 -41.00 12.91 7.34
C VAL A 144 -42.22 13.77 7.67
N LEU A 145 -42.41 14.92 7.01
CA LEU A 145 -43.61 15.75 7.14
C LEU A 145 -44.88 14.97 6.78
N ARG A 146 -44.87 14.18 5.70
CA ARG A 146 -46.01 13.35 5.27
C ARG A 146 -46.51 12.35 6.33
N HIS A 147 -45.65 11.94 7.27
CA HIS A 147 -45.98 10.96 8.31
C HIS A 147 -46.14 11.57 9.71
N THR A 148 -46.08 12.90 9.84
CA THR A 148 -46.26 13.62 11.10
C THR A 148 -47.42 14.62 10.95
N MET A 149 -48.45 14.52 11.79
CA MET A 149 -49.54 15.51 11.81
C MET A 149 -48.95 16.88 12.16
N LEU A 150 -49.28 17.92 11.39
CA LEU A 150 -48.72 19.26 11.58
C LEU A 150 -49.37 19.98 12.77
N TYR A 151 -50.70 19.95 12.83
CA TYR A 151 -51.49 20.33 13.98
C TYR A 151 -52.89 19.70 13.92
N ALA A 152 -53.56 19.61 15.08
CA ALA A 152 -54.96 19.26 15.18
C ALA A 152 -55.60 20.00 16.36
N VAL A 153 -56.79 20.56 16.14
CA VAL A 153 -57.66 21.00 17.25
C VAL A 153 -58.27 19.74 17.86
N GLN A 154 -57.95 19.51 19.14
CA GLN A 154 -58.38 18.33 19.89
C GLN A 154 -59.74 18.56 20.53
N GLU A 155 -59.95 19.78 21.06
CA GLU A 155 -61.13 20.11 21.86
C GLU A 155 -61.50 21.58 21.63
N ALA A 156 -62.80 21.90 21.62
CA ALA A 156 -63.28 23.27 21.55
C ALA A 156 -64.45 23.49 22.52
N PHE A 157 -64.36 24.56 23.30
CA PHE A 157 -65.33 24.97 24.31
C PHE A 157 -65.89 26.34 23.95
N LEU A 158 -67.21 26.45 23.94
CA LEU A 158 -67.91 27.72 23.80
C LEU A 158 -68.38 28.15 25.19
N ILE A 159 -67.91 29.30 25.68
CA ILE A 159 -68.08 29.76 27.06
C ILE A 159 -68.79 31.12 27.06
N GLN A 160 -69.78 31.32 27.92
CA GLN A 160 -70.48 32.60 28.03
C GLN A 160 -69.60 33.65 28.71
N ARG A 161 -69.53 34.85 28.12
CA ARG A 161 -68.78 35.97 28.67
C ARG A 161 -69.54 36.56 29.86
N GLY A 162 -68.85 36.72 30.99
CA GLY A 162 -69.39 37.31 32.22
C GLY A 162 -69.76 36.28 33.29
N SER A 163 -70.38 35.16 32.92
CA SER A 163 -70.71 34.07 33.86
C SER A 163 -69.64 32.97 33.90
N GLY A 164 -68.90 32.77 32.81
CA GLY A 164 -67.92 31.69 32.70
C GLY A 164 -68.52 30.31 32.43
N LEU A 165 -69.83 30.20 32.18
CA LEU A 165 -70.51 28.93 31.94
C LEU A 165 -70.19 28.32 30.57
N VAL A 166 -69.99 27.01 30.50
CA VAL A 166 -69.81 26.28 29.21
C VAL A 166 -71.17 26.11 28.53
N LEU A 167 -71.32 26.71 27.36
CA LEU A 167 -72.51 26.62 26.52
C LEU A 167 -72.53 25.35 25.68
N ALA A 168 -71.35 24.93 25.19
CA ALA A 168 -71.16 23.69 24.44
C ALA A 168 -69.68 23.31 24.39
N SER A 169 -69.41 22.02 24.25
CA SER A 169 -68.07 21.45 24.06
C SER A 169 -68.09 20.44 22.91
N VAL A 170 -66.95 20.26 22.26
CA VAL A 170 -66.70 19.17 21.30
C VAL A 170 -65.28 18.66 21.47
N HIS A 171 -65.11 17.35 21.30
CA HIS A 171 -63.84 16.66 21.52
C HIS A 171 -63.60 15.65 20.38
N ARG A 172 -62.34 15.50 19.96
CA ARG A 172 -61.95 14.56 18.89
C ARG A 172 -61.83 13.11 19.36
N ASP A 173 -61.32 12.91 20.58
CA ASP A 173 -61.11 11.60 21.20
C ASP A 173 -61.67 11.63 22.63
N GLU A 174 -62.68 10.80 22.89
CA GLU A 174 -63.35 10.73 24.21
C GLU A 174 -62.39 10.32 25.34
N THR A 175 -61.28 9.65 25.02
CA THR A 175 -60.33 9.15 26.04
C THR A 175 -59.43 10.22 26.64
N LEU A 176 -59.36 11.41 26.03
CA LEU A 176 -58.47 12.51 26.39
C LEU A 176 -59.21 13.82 26.71
N ALA A 177 -60.54 13.79 26.77
CA ALA A 177 -61.37 14.97 26.97
C ALA A 177 -61.09 15.66 28.31
N LEU A 178 -60.90 16.98 28.29
CA LEU A 178 -60.84 17.79 29.49
C LEU A 178 -62.23 17.92 30.12
N ASP A 179 -62.25 18.08 31.44
CA ASP A 179 -63.49 18.38 32.18
C ASP A 179 -63.98 19.80 31.85
N GLU A 180 -65.17 19.89 31.28
CA GLU A 180 -65.81 21.12 30.81
C GLU A 180 -65.88 22.18 31.92
N ASP A 181 -66.34 21.79 33.11
CA ASP A 181 -66.53 22.70 34.24
C ASP A 181 -65.18 23.18 34.79
N ALA A 182 -64.17 22.32 34.78
CA ALA A 182 -62.81 22.68 35.21
C ALA A 182 -62.17 23.69 34.26
N VAL A 183 -62.34 23.53 32.95
CA VAL A 183 -61.79 24.46 31.93
C VAL A 183 -62.47 25.83 32.01
N ALA A 184 -63.79 25.86 32.15
CA ALA A 184 -64.55 27.10 32.36
C ALA A 184 -64.14 27.85 33.62
N ALA A 185 -64.05 27.13 34.75
CA ALA A 185 -63.64 27.71 36.03
C ALA A 185 -62.20 28.27 35.94
N MET A 186 -61.27 27.53 35.34
CA MET A 186 -59.90 27.96 35.14
C MET A 186 -59.81 29.23 34.26
N LEU A 187 -60.49 29.26 33.12
CA LEU A 187 -60.45 30.42 32.22
C LEU A 187 -61.07 31.66 32.85
N THR A 188 -62.17 31.49 33.59
CA THR A 188 -62.82 32.59 34.31
C THR A 188 -61.92 33.11 35.43
N ALA A 189 -61.28 32.23 36.20
CA ALA A 189 -60.34 32.60 37.24
C ALA A 189 -59.10 33.32 36.69
N ILE A 190 -58.53 32.84 35.58
CA ILE A 190 -57.38 33.50 34.93
C ILE A 190 -57.78 34.88 34.39
N GLN A 191 -58.97 35.01 33.79
CA GLN A 191 -59.46 36.31 33.31
C GLN A 191 -59.69 37.29 34.46
N SER A 192 -60.32 36.85 35.56
CA SER A 192 -60.49 37.66 36.77
C SER A 192 -59.13 38.07 37.35
N PHE A 193 -58.18 37.13 37.45
CA PHE A 193 -56.84 37.43 37.95
C PHE A 193 -56.10 38.46 37.09
N ILE A 194 -56.22 38.37 35.76
CA ILE A 194 -55.62 39.35 34.85
C ILE A 194 -56.26 40.73 35.05
N GLN A 195 -57.58 40.81 35.16
CA GLN A 195 -58.29 42.07 35.39
C GLN A 195 -57.91 42.69 36.75
N ASP A 196 -57.88 41.88 37.82
CA ASP A 196 -57.56 42.30 39.19
C ASP A 196 -56.09 42.74 39.32
N SER A 197 -55.17 42.04 38.64
CA SER A 197 -53.72 42.30 38.77
C SER A 197 -53.21 43.44 37.89
N PHE A 198 -53.85 43.71 36.76
CA PHE A 198 -53.38 44.68 35.77
C PHE A 198 -54.26 45.95 35.63
N GLY A 199 -55.37 46.05 36.38
CA GLY A 199 -56.18 47.26 36.56
C GLY A 199 -57.14 47.60 35.40
N GLU A 200 -58.10 48.50 35.63
CA GLU A 200 -59.20 48.89 34.72
C GLU A 200 -58.75 49.42 33.33
N THR A 201 -57.45 49.63 33.09
CA THR A 201 -56.89 50.00 31.79
C THR A 201 -56.46 48.81 30.91
N ALA A 202 -56.51 47.57 31.41
CA ALA A 202 -56.14 46.38 30.66
C ALA A 202 -57.35 45.79 29.91
N ASP A 203 -57.79 46.44 28.83
CA ASP A 203 -58.81 45.90 27.89
C ASP A 203 -58.24 44.77 26.99
N GLU A 204 -57.18 44.08 27.43
CA GLU A 204 -56.53 43.02 26.66
C GLU A 204 -56.92 41.65 27.22
N PRO A 205 -57.92 40.96 26.63
CA PRO A 205 -58.35 39.65 27.10
C PRO A 205 -57.30 38.58 26.80
N LEU A 206 -57.35 37.47 27.55
CA LEU A 206 -56.52 36.30 27.31
C LEU A 206 -56.68 35.82 25.86
N ARG A 207 -55.55 35.65 25.15
CA ARG A 207 -55.51 35.21 23.73
C ARG A 207 -55.02 33.79 23.55
N SER A 208 -54.15 33.31 24.43
CA SER A 208 -53.59 31.96 24.42
C SER A 208 -52.99 31.57 25.77
N ALA A 209 -53.00 30.29 26.09
CA ALA A 209 -52.33 29.70 27.26
C ALA A 209 -51.62 28.39 26.87
N GLU A 210 -50.48 28.09 27.49
CA GLU A 210 -49.73 26.85 27.25
C GLU A 210 -50.08 25.81 28.31
N LEU A 211 -50.55 24.64 27.88
CA LEU A 211 -50.94 23.49 28.71
C LEU A 211 -50.02 22.30 28.37
N GLY A 212 -48.85 22.23 29.00
CA GLY A 212 -47.88 21.15 28.75
C GLY A 212 -47.37 21.14 27.31
N ASP A 213 -47.74 20.12 26.53
CA ASP A 213 -47.44 19.97 25.10
C ASP A 213 -48.54 20.52 24.18
N ARG A 214 -49.64 21.03 24.75
CA ARG A 214 -50.79 21.61 24.04
C ARG A 214 -50.83 23.12 24.20
N THR A 215 -51.39 23.80 23.22
CA THR A 215 -51.67 25.24 23.28
C THR A 215 -53.17 25.46 23.26
N MET A 216 -53.68 26.20 24.24
CA MET A 216 -55.06 26.66 24.25
C MET A 216 -55.14 28.05 23.62
N TRP A 217 -56.01 28.21 22.62
CA TRP A 217 -56.32 29.51 22.02
C TRP A 217 -57.67 30.00 22.50
N VAL A 218 -57.73 31.30 22.82
CA VAL A 218 -58.96 31.95 23.30
C VAL A 218 -59.34 33.06 22.31
N ILE A 219 -60.52 32.90 21.71
CA ILE A 219 -61.08 33.81 20.72
C ILE A 219 -62.27 34.49 21.36
N ASN A 220 -62.16 35.81 21.52
CA ASN A 220 -63.11 36.60 22.27
C ASN A 220 -64.18 37.17 21.35
N GLY A 221 -65.45 36.87 21.63
CA GLY A 221 -66.60 37.52 21.02
C GLY A 221 -67.30 38.50 21.98
N PRO A 222 -68.34 39.22 21.51
CA PRO A 222 -69.11 40.13 22.35
C PRO A 222 -69.89 39.46 23.50
N VAL A 223 -70.42 38.24 23.29
CA VAL A 223 -71.29 37.54 24.27
C VAL A 223 -70.75 36.16 24.68
N ALA A 224 -70.05 35.45 23.80
CA ALA A 224 -69.37 34.20 24.11
C ALA A 224 -67.90 34.22 23.70
N VAL A 225 -67.13 33.30 24.25
CA VAL A 225 -65.70 33.08 24.05
C VAL A 225 -65.50 31.65 23.55
N LEU A 226 -64.71 31.47 22.50
CA LEU A 226 -64.33 30.16 21.97
C LEU A 226 -62.92 29.81 22.46
N ALA A 227 -62.79 28.73 23.21
CA ALA A 227 -61.52 28.20 23.68
C ALA A 227 -61.20 26.88 22.96
N CYS A 228 -60.10 26.84 22.21
CA CYS A 228 -59.68 25.65 21.44
C CYS A 228 -58.37 25.11 21.97
N VAL A 229 -58.31 23.81 22.29
CA VAL A 229 -57.10 23.10 22.71
C VAL A 229 -56.47 22.46 21.49
N ILE A 230 -55.22 22.83 21.21
CA ILE A 230 -54.52 22.50 19.97
C ILE A 230 -53.24 21.74 20.27
N SER A 231 -53.05 20.61 19.59
CA SER A 231 -51.78 19.89 19.57
C SER A 231 -51.01 20.25 18.30
N GLY A 232 -49.76 20.69 18.44
CA GLY A 232 -48.94 21.19 17.32
C GLY A 232 -49.00 22.71 17.15
N THR A 233 -48.42 23.22 16.06
CA THR A 233 -48.32 24.67 15.79
C THR A 233 -49.18 25.05 14.57
N PRO A 234 -50.45 25.43 14.76
CA PRO A 234 -51.34 25.85 13.66
C PRO A 234 -50.85 27.13 12.96
N PRO A 235 -51.07 27.27 11.63
CA PRO A 235 -50.83 28.50 10.89
C PRO A 235 -51.79 29.63 11.31
N ARG A 236 -51.45 30.88 10.96
CA ARG A 236 -52.28 32.05 11.30
C ARG A 236 -53.69 31.99 10.70
N ALA A 237 -53.83 31.41 9.51
CA ALA A 237 -55.11 31.24 8.82
C ALA A 237 -56.13 30.44 9.65
N THR A 238 -55.70 29.44 10.41
CA THR A 238 -56.56 28.66 11.32
C THR A 238 -57.24 29.55 12.36
N ARG A 239 -56.56 30.60 12.82
CA ARG A 239 -57.15 31.55 13.78
C ARG A 239 -58.26 32.37 13.14
N ASP A 240 -58.09 32.75 11.87
CA ASP A 240 -59.10 33.47 11.09
C ASP A 240 -60.33 32.57 10.82
N GLU A 241 -60.12 31.28 10.55
CA GLU A 241 -61.20 30.28 10.40
C GLU A 241 -62.01 30.12 11.68
N LEU A 242 -61.36 30.00 12.84
CA LEU A 242 -62.03 29.90 14.14
C LEU A 242 -62.75 31.21 14.53
N MET A 243 -62.22 32.38 14.12
CA MET A 243 -62.90 33.66 14.28
C MET A 243 -64.19 33.73 13.45
N ASN A 244 -64.14 33.34 12.17
CA ASN A 244 -65.30 33.27 11.30
C ASN A 244 -66.36 32.28 11.84
N LEU A 245 -65.91 31.17 12.44
CA LEU A 245 -66.80 30.22 13.09
C LEU A 245 -67.52 30.85 14.29
N LEU A 246 -66.81 31.56 15.16
CA LEU A 246 -67.41 32.27 16.31
C LEU A 246 -68.40 33.36 15.86
N GLU A 247 -68.09 34.08 14.77
CA GLU A 247 -69.01 35.04 14.17
C GLU A 247 -70.29 34.37 13.66
N THR A 248 -70.17 33.21 13.02
CA THR A 248 -71.31 32.41 12.55
C THR A 248 -72.17 31.91 13.72
N LEU A 249 -71.52 31.44 14.80
CA LEU A 249 -72.19 31.04 16.04
C LEU A 249 -72.96 32.22 16.66
N HIS A 250 -72.36 33.41 16.71
CA HIS A 250 -73.00 34.62 17.21
C HIS A 250 -74.16 35.09 16.33
N ALA A 251 -74.03 35.03 15.00
CA ALA A 251 -75.09 35.39 14.08
C ALA A 251 -76.32 34.48 14.23
N ARG A 252 -76.10 33.19 14.47
CA ARG A 252 -77.18 32.18 14.55
C ARG A 252 -77.80 32.03 15.95
N PHE A 253 -77.00 32.15 17.01
CA PHE A 253 -77.41 31.85 18.39
C PHE A 253 -77.14 32.97 19.39
N GLY A 254 -76.60 34.11 18.97
CA GLY A 254 -76.10 35.17 19.87
C GLY A 254 -77.10 35.78 20.84
N GLN A 255 -78.40 35.81 20.50
CA GLN A 255 -79.45 36.24 21.43
C GLN A 255 -79.71 35.19 22.52
N ARG A 256 -79.69 33.90 22.16
CA ARG A 256 -79.94 32.79 23.09
C ARG A 256 -78.81 32.59 24.09
N PHE A 257 -77.58 32.95 23.73
CA PHE A 257 -76.44 32.91 24.66
C PHE A 257 -76.64 33.76 25.92
N ARG A 258 -77.59 34.70 25.96
CA ARG A 258 -77.92 35.50 27.15
C ARG A 258 -79.12 34.98 27.94
N ASP A 259 -80.11 34.42 27.26
CA ASP A 259 -81.46 34.24 27.82
C ASP A 259 -81.83 32.77 28.13
N ASP A 260 -81.17 31.78 27.52
CA ASP A 260 -81.56 30.35 27.61
C ASP A 260 -80.34 29.41 27.68
N PHE A 261 -79.82 29.16 28.88
CA PHE A 261 -78.65 28.31 29.10
C PHE A 261 -78.97 26.80 28.95
N ASP A 262 -79.99 26.32 29.68
CA ASP A 262 -80.34 24.90 29.73
C ASP A 262 -80.76 24.36 28.35
N GLY A 263 -81.44 25.16 27.53
CA GLY A 263 -81.85 24.77 26.18
C GLY A 263 -80.72 24.77 25.14
N LEU A 264 -79.57 25.38 25.44
CA LEU A 264 -78.42 25.46 24.52
C LEU A 264 -77.43 24.31 24.70
N ALA A 265 -77.23 23.84 25.93
CA ALA A 265 -76.32 22.73 26.23
C ALA A 265 -76.72 21.42 25.52
N GLU A 266 -78.03 21.23 25.27
CA GLU A 266 -78.59 20.07 24.57
C GLU A 266 -78.83 20.31 23.07
N ASN A 267 -78.49 21.49 22.53
CA ASN A 267 -78.79 21.81 21.14
C ASN A 267 -77.80 21.13 20.16
N GLU A 268 -78.26 20.09 19.48
CA GLU A 268 -77.46 19.38 18.47
C GLU A 268 -76.95 20.29 17.35
N GLY A 269 -77.72 21.32 16.97
CA GLY A 269 -77.32 22.27 15.93
C GLY A 269 -76.18 23.21 16.36
N LEU A 270 -76.05 23.49 17.66
CA LEU A 270 -74.93 24.24 18.23
C LEU A 270 -73.68 23.37 18.26
N LYS A 271 -73.80 22.12 18.73
CA LYS A 271 -72.69 21.15 18.77
C LYS A 271 -72.18 20.80 17.37
N ALA A 272 -73.08 20.65 16.39
CA ALA A 272 -72.71 20.38 14.99
C ALA A 272 -71.87 21.51 14.38
N LEU A 273 -72.25 22.78 14.61
CA LEU A 273 -71.46 23.93 14.17
C LEU A 273 -70.15 24.04 14.94
N LEU A 274 -70.17 23.81 16.25
CA LEU A 274 -68.94 23.83 17.06
C LEU A 274 -67.95 22.74 16.63
N ASN A 275 -68.44 21.61 16.10
CA ASN A 275 -67.60 20.53 15.58
C ASN A 275 -66.72 20.96 14.39
N GLU A 276 -67.12 22.00 13.65
CA GLU A 276 -66.29 22.60 12.59
C GLU A 276 -65.02 23.26 13.16
N ALA A 277 -64.96 23.53 14.47
CA ALA A 277 -63.76 23.99 15.15
C ALA A 277 -62.66 22.91 15.22
N LEU A 278 -63.00 21.62 15.04
CA LEU A 278 -62.04 20.50 15.06
C LEU A 278 -61.25 20.40 13.75
N LEU A 279 -60.51 21.44 13.42
CA LEU A 279 -59.65 21.53 12.23
C LEU A 279 -58.44 20.58 12.35
N GLU A 280 -58.06 19.97 11.23
CA GLU A 280 -56.92 19.05 11.12
C GLU A 280 -56.23 19.23 9.76
N GLU A 281 -54.89 19.28 9.78
CA GLU A 281 -54.08 19.30 8.56
C GLU A 281 -53.15 18.07 8.53
N VAL A 282 -53.47 17.13 7.65
CA VAL A 282 -52.63 15.98 7.30
C VAL A 282 -52.29 16.08 5.82
N ASP A 283 -51.02 15.91 5.46
CA ASP A 283 -50.58 15.91 4.06
C ASP A 283 -51.09 14.64 3.36
N THR A 284 -52.24 14.75 2.66
CA THR A 284 -53.06 13.60 2.21
C THR A 284 -52.65 12.93 0.90
N GLU A 285 -51.57 13.35 0.23
CA GLU A 285 -51.14 12.67 -0.99
C GLU A 285 -50.22 11.47 -0.69
N ALA A 286 -50.78 10.25 -0.84
CA ALA A 286 -50.09 8.99 -1.23
C ALA A 286 -50.45 7.74 -0.40
N ARG A 287 -51.74 7.39 -0.28
CA ARG A 287 -52.15 6.16 0.43
C ARG A 287 -52.12 4.85 -0.39
N ASN A 288 -51.69 4.83 -1.66
CA ASN A 288 -51.74 3.59 -2.47
C ASN A 288 -50.56 3.40 -3.43
N ALA A 289 -49.48 2.73 -2.98
CA ALA A 289 -48.67 1.83 -3.82
C ALA A 289 -47.65 1.00 -3.00
N SER A 290 -47.41 -0.24 -3.43
CA SER A 290 -46.12 -0.95 -3.29
C SER A 290 -45.84 -1.83 -2.03
N ARG A 291 -46.77 -2.69 -1.61
CA ARG A 291 -46.42 -3.85 -0.74
C ARG A 291 -45.66 -4.98 -1.46
N PHE A 292 -45.76 -5.10 -2.79
CA PHE A 292 -45.14 -6.20 -3.55
C PHE A 292 -43.63 -6.01 -3.82
N LYS A 293 -43.16 -4.78 -4.03
CA LYS A 293 -41.73 -4.50 -4.32
C LYS A 293 -40.83 -4.56 -3.07
N PHE A 294 -41.41 -4.64 -1.87
CA PHE A 294 -40.68 -4.71 -0.60
C PHE A 294 -40.05 -6.09 -0.34
N ARG A 295 -40.69 -7.20 -0.75
CA ARG A 295 -40.19 -8.57 -0.48
C ARG A 295 -38.99 -8.95 -1.35
N PHE A 296 -38.95 -8.50 -2.61
CA PHE A 296 -37.85 -8.81 -3.54
C PHE A 296 -36.53 -8.13 -3.13
N MET A 297 -36.60 -6.93 -2.55
CA MET A 297 -35.44 -6.18 -2.07
C MET A 297 -34.74 -6.88 -0.88
N TRP A 298 -35.51 -7.44 0.06
CA TRP A 298 -34.95 -8.21 1.18
C TRP A 298 -34.27 -9.51 0.71
N TRP A 299 -34.78 -10.14 -0.35
CA TRP A 299 -34.16 -11.31 -0.96
C TRP A 299 -32.83 -10.95 -1.64
N ALA A 300 -32.78 -9.85 -2.39
CA ALA A 300 -31.55 -9.37 -3.02
C ALA A 300 -30.48 -8.97 -1.99
N ALA A 301 -30.88 -8.28 -0.91
CA ALA A 301 -29.97 -7.94 0.19
C ALA A 301 -29.46 -9.18 0.93
N GLY A 302 -30.34 -10.17 1.18
CA GLY A 302 -29.95 -11.46 1.76
C GLY A 302 -28.96 -12.24 0.89
N LEU A 303 -29.14 -12.21 -0.43
CA LEU A 303 -28.24 -12.89 -1.37
C LEU A 303 -26.88 -12.20 -1.47
N LEU A 304 -26.82 -10.87 -1.42
CA LEU A 304 -25.56 -10.12 -1.32
C LEU A 304 -24.84 -10.39 0.00
N LEU A 305 -25.57 -10.44 1.12
CA LEU A 305 -24.99 -10.77 2.42
C LEU A 305 -24.47 -12.22 2.45
N ALA A 306 -25.24 -13.17 1.91
CA ALA A 306 -24.80 -14.56 1.80
C ALA A 306 -23.56 -14.68 0.89
N GLY A 307 -23.51 -13.96 -0.23
CA GLY A 307 -22.35 -13.89 -1.10
C GLY A 307 -21.12 -13.30 -0.40
N PHE A 308 -21.29 -12.23 0.39
CA PHE A 308 -20.21 -11.64 1.19
C PHE A 308 -19.71 -12.61 2.27
N ILE A 309 -20.61 -13.30 2.97
CA ILE A 309 -20.26 -14.32 3.97
C ILE A 309 -19.51 -15.48 3.31
N LEU A 310 -20.01 -16.01 2.19
CA LEU A 310 -19.35 -17.07 1.42
C LEU A 310 -17.97 -16.65 0.94
N TYR A 311 -17.84 -15.43 0.43
CA TYR A 311 -16.56 -14.86 0.02
C TYR A 311 -15.59 -14.69 1.20
N SER A 312 -16.08 -14.23 2.35
CA SER A 312 -15.29 -14.09 3.57
C SER A 312 -14.82 -15.46 4.10
N ILE A 313 -15.68 -16.47 4.10
CA ILE A 313 -15.31 -17.83 4.50
C ILE A 313 -14.29 -18.41 3.51
N PHE A 314 -14.53 -18.27 2.20
CA PHE A 314 -13.64 -18.79 1.16
C PHE A 314 -12.26 -18.13 1.19
N SER A 315 -12.21 -16.80 1.35
CA SER A 315 -10.94 -16.06 1.46
C SER A 315 -10.16 -16.44 2.72
N HIS A 316 -10.84 -16.62 3.85
CA HIS A 316 -10.21 -17.09 5.08
C HIS A 316 -9.68 -18.53 4.95
N TYR A 317 -10.46 -19.44 4.34
CA TYR A 317 -10.04 -20.82 4.08
C TYR A 317 -8.82 -20.88 3.15
N ARG A 318 -8.81 -20.10 2.06
CA ARG A 318 -7.70 -20.08 1.10
C ARG A 318 -6.42 -19.58 1.75
N LEU A 319 -6.49 -18.52 2.56
CA LEU A 319 -5.34 -17.95 3.23
C LEU A 319 -4.74 -18.90 4.29
N SER A 320 -5.60 -19.63 5.02
CA SER A 320 -5.15 -20.69 5.93
C SER A 320 -4.49 -21.86 5.20
N LYS A 321 -5.04 -22.28 4.06
CA LYS A 321 -4.42 -23.33 3.23
C LYS A 321 -3.06 -22.89 2.70
N ASP A 322 -2.96 -21.69 2.15
CA ASP A 322 -1.71 -21.14 1.63
C ASP A 322 -0.65 -21.07 2.74
N ARG A 323 -1.04 -20.69 3.97
CA ARG A 323 -0.17 -20.70 5.15
C ARG A 323 0.36 -22.08 5.49
N ASP A 324 -0.52 -23.07 5.60
CA ASP A 324 -0.14 -24.42 6.02
C ASP A 324 0.71 -25.11 4.94
N VAL A 325 0.37 -24.92 3.65
CA VAL A 325 1.18 -25.40 2.52
C VAL A 325 2.56 -24.72 2.54
N ALA A 326 2.63 -23.39 2.64
CA ALA A 326 3.91 -22.69 2.68
C ALA A 326 4.76 -23.13 3.87
N ALA A 327 4.19 -23.20 5.08
CA ALA A 327 4.89 -23.69 6.26
C ALA A 327 5.45 -25.12 6.05
N SER A 328 4.66 -26.02 5.46
CA SER A 328 5.11 -27.39 5.18
C SER A 328 6.21 -27.47 4.12
N LEU A 329 6.11 -26.66 3.05
CA LEU A 329 7.13 -26.59 1.99
C LEU A 329 8.47 -26.10 2.54
N PHE A 330 8.46 -25.02 3.32
CA PHE A 330 9.67 -24.49 3.93
C PHE A 330 10.24 -25.41 5.00
N THR A 331 9.40 -26.12 5.77
CA THR A 331 9.88 -27.09 6.78
C THR A 331 10.51 -28.32 6.14
N ALA A 332 10.06 -28.73 4.95
CA ALA A 332 10.63 -29.84 4.21
C ALA A 332 11.96 -29.49 3.51
N GLN A 333 12.29 -28.21 3.39
CA GLN A 333 13.50 -27.76 2.71
C GLN A 333 14.68 -27.70 3.67
N ALA A 334 15.79 -28.34 3.31
CA ALA A 334 17.03 -28.26 4.09
C ALA A 334 17.48 -26.80 4.27
N GLY A 335 17.97 -26.46 5.47
CA GLY A 335 18.43 -25.11 5.81
C GLY A 335 17.34 -24.12 6.19
N TYR A 336 16.08 -24.54 6.30
CA TYR A 336 14.97 -23.73 6.81
C TYR A 336 14.41 -24.30 8.11
N VAL A 337 14.20 -23.43 9.10
CA VAL A 337 13.49 -23.76 10.34
C VAL A 337 12.36 -22.77 10.51
N VAL A 338 11.13 -23.20 10.31
CA VAL A 338 9.95 -22.36 10.49
C VAL A 338 9.59 -22.33 11.97
N THR A 339 9.65 -21.15 12.59
CA THR A 339 9.29 -20.96 14.02
C THR A 339 7.84 -20.55 14.20
N SER A 340 7.29 -19.79 13.25
CA SER A 340 5.88 -19.39 13.26
C SER A 340 5.38 -19.14 11.84
N ALA A 341 4.10 -19.43 11.65
CA ALA A 341 3.37 -19.14 10.42
C ALA A 341 2.03 -18.50 10.83
N ASP A 342 1.94 -17.19 10.67
CA ASP A 342 0.78 -16.40 11.10
C ASP A 342 0.19 -15.63 9.94
N THR A 343 -1.08 -15.23 10.05
CA THR A 343 -1.74 -14.40 9.05
C THR A 343 -1.95 -13.00 9.62
N LYS A 344 -1.33 -11.98 9.01
CA LYS A 344 -1.48 -10.56 9.37
C LYS A 344 -1.79 -9.72 8.13
N ASP A 345 -2.75 -8.81 8.23
CA ASP A 345 -3.16 -7.88 7.16
C ASP A 345 -3.52 -8.56 5.83
N GLY A 346 -4.13 -9.75 5.89
CA GLY A 346 -4.49 -10.53 4.69
C GLY A 346 -3.31 -11.19 3.98
N LYS A 347 -2.12 -11.20 4.61
CA LYS A 347 -0.90 -11.85 4.13
C LYS A 347 -0.41 -12.91 5.11
N VAL A 348 0.24 -13.94 4.59
CA VAL A 348 0.91 -14.97 5.38
C VAL A 348 2.29 -14.45 5.77
N LYS A 349 2.55 -14.31 7.07
CA LYS A 349 3.87 -14.00 7.61
C LYS A 349 4.55 -15.29 8.07
N LEU A 350 5.62 -15.67 7.38
CA LEU A 350 6.47 -16.79 7.77
C LEU A 350 7.69 -16.26 8.51
N GLN A 351 7.90 -16.73 9.75
CA GLN A 351 9.07 -16.38 10.53
C GLN A 351 9.87 -17.62 10.88
N GLY A 352 11.19 -17.47 10.89
CA GLY A 352 12.05 -18.59 11.17
C GLY A 352 13.53 -18.27 11.07
N LEU A 353 14.30 -19.33 10.94
CA LEU A 353 15.72 -19.28 10.69
C LEU A 353 16.00 -19.83 9.28
N ARG A 354 16.91 -19.18 8.56
CA ARG A 354 17.36 -19.61 7.24
C ARG A 354 18.88 -19.61 7.16
N ASP A 355 19.44 -20.65 6.57
CA ASP A 355 20.84 -20.66 6.16
C ASP A 355 21.03 -19.89 4.83
N PRO A 356 21.97 -18.93 4.72
CA PRO A 356 22.25 -18.25 3.46
C PRO A 356 22.65 -19.18 2.30
N ALA A 357 23.11 -20.40 2.62
CA ALA A 357 23.44 -21.42 1.64
C ALA A 357 22.21 -22.13 1.06
N SER A 358 21.02 -22.01 1.67
CA SER A 358 19.79 -22.62 1.17
C SER A 358 19.18 -21.86 -0.02
N VAL A 359 18.33 -22.55 -0.78
CA VAL A 359 17.56 -22.00 -1.92
C VAL A 359 16.80 -20.75 -1.48
N ALA A 360 16.74 -19.71 -2.32
CA ALA A 360 16.05 -18.47 -1.99
C ALA A 360 14.53 -18.66 -1.78
N PRO A 361 13.89 -17.97 -0.81
CA PRO A 361 12.47 -18.16 -0.52
C PRO A 361 11.57 -17.95 -1.73
N GLU A 362 11.92 -16.99 -2.58
CA GLU A 362 11.19 -16.67 -3.81
C GLU A 362 11.26 -17.82 -4.82
N GLN A 363 12.37 -18.55 -4.85
CA GLN A 363 12.55 -19.72 -5.72
C GLN A 363 11.82 -20.96 -5.18
N VAL A 364 11.74 -21.13 -3.85
CA VAL A 364 10.99 -22.24 -3.22
C VAL A 364 9.49 -22.16 -3.54
N ILE A 365 8.93 -20.95 -3.57
CA ILE A 365 7.53 -20.73 -3.93
C ILE A 365 7.29 -20.67 -5.44
N SER A 366 8.34 -20.50 -6.25
CA SER A 366 8.22 -20.38 -7.71
C SER A 366 7.76 -21.71 -8.30
N GLY A 367 6.54 -21.73 -8.87
CA GLY A 367 5.93 -22.93 -9.44
C GLY A 367 4.80 -23.54 -8.59
N GLN A 368 4.51 -22.99 -7.41
CA GLN A 368 3.34 -23.33 -6.61
C GLN A 368 2.17 -22.37 -6.92
N ASP A 369 0.93 -22.78 -6.60
CA ASP A 369 -0.30 -21.95 -6.76
C ASP A 369 -0.42 -20.86 -5.67
N ILE A 370 0.72 -20.31 -5.22
CA ILE A 370 0.81 -19.30 -4.17
C ILE A 370 1.42 -18.03 -4.74
N SER A 371 0.68 -16.92 -4.68
CA SER A 371 1.17 -15.62 -5.17
C SER A 371 2.26 -15.06 -4.25
N PRO A 372 3.44 -14.66 -4.75
CA PRO A 372 4.55 -14.12 -3.94
C PRO A 372 4.14 -12.91 -3.08
N ASP A 373 3.28 -12.04 -3.61
CA ASP A 373 2.86 -10.80 -2.93
C ASP A 373 2.01 -11.01 -1.66
N ARG A 374 1.54 -12.25 -1.46
CA ARG A 374 0.73 -12.67 -0.31
C ARG A 374 1.56 -13.23 0.84
N ILE A 375 2.85 -13.52 0.64
CA ILE A 375 3.73 -14.02 1.68
C ILE A 375 4.75 -12.95 2.05
N VAL A 376 4.94 -12.74 3.35
CA VAL A 376 6.00 -11.91 3.92
C VAL A 376 6.98 -12.82 4.65
N PHE A 377 8.22 -12.84 4.20
CA PHE A 377 9.30 -13.63 4.78
C PHE A 377 10.06 -12.82 5.83
N ASP A 378 10.20 -13.38 7.03
CA ASP A 378 10.94 -12.79 8.16
C ASP A 378 11.88 -13.87 8.72
N PHE A 379 12.88 -14.22 7.91
CA PHE A 379 13.89 -15.22 8.28
C PHE A 379 15.16 -14.55 8.81
N ARG A 380 15.66 -15.04 9.94
CA ARG A 380 16.96 -14.64 10.49
C ARG A 380 18.05 -15.61 10.05
N PRO A 381 19.28 -15.13 9.79
CA PRO A 381 20.37 -16.01 9.40
C PRO A 381 20.76 -16.94 10.56
N TYR A 382 20.99 -18.21 10.24
CA TYR A 382 21.65 -19.18 11.13
C TYR A 382 22.50 -20.14 10.28
N GLN A 383 23.24 -21.03 10.95
CA GLN A 383 24.03 -22.06 10.29
C GLN A 383 23.36 -23.43 10.49
N SER A 384 22.86 -24.02 9.39
CA SER A 384 22.35 -25.40 9.41
C SER A 384 23.50 -26.39 9.29
N LEU A 385 23.34 -27.53 9.99
CA LEU A 385 24.18 -28.72 9.89
C LEU A 385 23.53 -29.82 9.06
N ASP A 386 22.42 -29.54 8.37
CA ASP A 386 21.84 -30.48 7.40
C ASP A 386 22.88 -30.85 6.34
N GLU A 387 22.99 -32.13 6.02
CA GLU A 387 24.02 -32.69 5.12
C GLU A 387 24.07 -31.94 3.78
N ALA A 388 22.92 -31.73 3.14
CA ALA A 388 22.81 -31.00 1.87
C ALA A 388 23.26 -29.52 1.95
N ILE A 389 23.13 -28.88 3.10
CA ILE A 389 23.55 -27.48 3.29
C ILE A 389 25.04 -27.40 3.59
N VAL A 390 25.56 -28.33 4.38
CA VAL A 390 26.99 -28.44 4.68
C VAL A 390 27.77 -28.69 3.38
N THR A 391 27.37 -29.67 2.56
CA THR A 391 28.01 -29.96 1.28
C THR A 391 27.92 -28.78 0.30
N ALA A 392 26.75 -28.14 0.18
CA ALA A 392 26.58 -26.97 -0.70
C ALA A 392 27.39 -25.74 -0.26
N ARG A 393 27.67 -25.59 1.04
CA ARG A 393 28.52 -24.52 1.58
C ARG A 393 29.99 -24.83 1.34
N LEU A 394 30.42 -26.06 1.65
CA LEU A 394 31.79 -26.53 1.42
C LEU A 394 32.15 -26.49 -0.06
N GLY A 395 31.25 -26.91 -0.95
CA GLY A 395 31.44 -26.82 -2.39
C GLY A 395 31.73 -25.39 -2.84
N ARG A 396 30.95 -24.41 -2.37
CA ARG A 396 31.21 -22.98 -2.66
C ARG A 396 32.52 -22.46 -2.07
N GLN A 397 32.87 -22.88 -0.85
CA GLN A 397 34.10 -22.45 -0.19
C GLN A 397 35.35 -23.01 -0.87
N LEU A 398 35.29 -24.28 -1.28
CA LEU A 398 36.38 -24.99 -1.95
C LEU A 398 36.40 -24.76 -3.48
N GLY A 399 35.36 -24.15 -4.05
CA GLY A 399 35.22 -23.99 -5.51
C GLY A 399 34.85 -25.26 -6.25
N LEU A 400 34.29 -26.26 -5.54
CA LEU A 400 33.77 -27.50 -6.09
C LEU A 400 32.28 -27.28 -6.43
N ASN A 401 32.02 -26.92 -7.69
CA ASN A 401 30.68 -26.58 -8.16
C ASN A 401 29.86 -27.80 -8.59
N ASP A 402 30.47 -29.00 -8.66
CA ASP A 402 29.78 -30.23 -9.03
C ASP A 402 29.11 -30.84 -7.79
N PRO A 403 27.77 -30.93 -7.73
CA PRO A 403 27.07 -31.52 -6.58
C PRO A 403 27.46 -32.97 -6.33
N ALA A 404 27.91 -33.72 -7.36
CA ALA A 404 28.30 -35.12 -7.21
C ALA A 404 29.69 -35.30 -6.58
N SER A 405 30.46 -34.21 -6.42
CA SER A 405 31.83 -34.28 -5.89
C SER A 405 31.89 -34.37 -4.36
N LEU A 406 30.80 -34.02 -3.65
CA LEU A 406 30.75 -33.97 -2.20
C LEU A 406 29.49 -34.66 -1.68
N GLU A 407 29.67 -35.70 -0.90
CA GLU A 407 28.59 -36.44 -0.25
C GLU A 407 28.90 -36.55 1.25
N LEU A 408 27.95 -36.19 2.10
CA LEU A 408 28.11 -36.25 3.55
C LEU A 408 27.05 -37.19 4.09
N GLU A 409 27.48 -38.29 4.68
CA GLU A 409 26.60 -39.25 5.34
C GLU A 409 27.15 -39.56 6.73
N GLN A 410 26.32 -39.37 7.77
CA GLN A 410 26.64 -39.78 9.15
C GLN A 410 28.01 -39.27 9.67
N GLY A 411 28.42 -38.06 9.28
CA GLY A 411 29.68 -37.45 9.71
C GLY A 411 30.89 -37.79 8.84
N MET A 412 30.76 -38.68 7.85
CA MET A 412 31.80 -38.98 6.87
C MET A 412 31.58 -38.17 5.59
N LEU A 413 32.52 -37.28 5.27
CA LEU A 413 32.50 -36.53 4.01
C LEU A 413 33.28 -37.29 2.94
N ARG A 414 32.57 -37.88 1.98
CA ARG A 414 33.18 -38.47 0.78
C ARG A 414 33.39 -37.39 -0.28
N VAL A 415 34.62 -37.30 -0.77
CA VAL A 415 35.01 -36.38 -1.84
C VAL A 415 35.47 -37.15 -3.06
N THR A 416 34.90 -36.83 -4.22
CA THR A 416 35.26 -37.48 -5.49
C THR A 416 35.69 -36.47 -6.55
N GLY A 417 36.54 -36.91 -7.46
CA GLY A 417 36.99 -36.12 -8.61
C GLY A 417 38.35 -35.46 -8.46
N ALA A 418 38.62 -34.47 -9.31
CA ALA A 418 39.93 -33.83 -9.42
C ALA A 418 40.05 -32.62 -8.47
N LEU A 419 41.03 -32.67 -7.57
CA LEU A 419 41.27 -31.68 -6.52
C LEU A 419 42.66 -31.06 -6.65
N THR A 420 42.77 -29.76 -6.41
CA THR A 420 44.06 -29.08 -6.26
C THR A 420 44.72 -29.42 -4.93
N SER A 421 46.03 -29.24 -4.84
CA SER A 421 46.81 -29.46 -3.60
C SER A 421 46.28 -28.60 -2.44
N ALA A 422 45.82 -27.37 -2.74
CA ALA A 422 45.25 -26.48 -1.75
C ALA A 422 43.89 -26.98 -1.22
N GLN A 423 43.06 -27.55 -2.11
CA GLN A 423 41.78 -28.15 -1.72
C GLN A 423 41.99 -29.42 -0.88
N LEU A 424 42.91 -30.30 -1.28
CA LEU A 424 43.25 -31.51 -0.53
C LEU A 424 43.69 -31.16 0.90
N LYS A 425 44.64 -30.23 1.04
CA LYS A 425 45.07 -29.77 2.36
C LYS A 425 43.93 -29.17 3.18
N SER A 426 43.06 -28.39 2.55
CA SER A 426 41.91 -27.80 3.24
C SER A 426 40.94 -28.89 3.72
N LEU A 427 40.71 -29.94 2.93
CA LEU A 427 39.84 -31.07 3.26
C LEU A 427 40.39 -31.89 4.42
N GLU A 428 41.71 -32.12 4.48
CA GLU A 428 42.36 -32.80 5.61
C GLU A 428 42.18 -32.05 6.94
N GLU A 429 42.07 -30.73 6.92
CA GLU A 429 41.88 -29.89 8.10
C GLU A 429 40.40 -29.80 8.55
N ILE A 430 39.43 -30.15 7.69
CA ILE A 430 37.99 -29.97 7.98
C ILE A 430 37.52 -30.71 9.22
N PRO A 431 37.86 -32.00 9.46
CA PRO A 431 37.40 -32.73 10.66
C PRO A 431 37.76 -32.05 11.97
N MET A 432 38.83 -31.25 11.99
CA MET A 432 39.25 -30.52 13.19
C MET A 432 38.45 -29.23 13.44
N ILE A 433 37.76 -28.72 12.42
CA ILE A 433 37.17 -27.38 12.42
C ILE A 433 35.64 -27.45 12.30
N HIS A 434 35.10 -28.45 11.61
CA HIS A 434 33.68 -28.52 11.28
C HIS A 434 32.91 -29.47 12.21
N PRO A 435 31.85 -29.00 12.90
CA PRO A 435 31.18 -29.78 13.96
C PRO A 435 30.32 -30.95 13.47
N ALA A 436 30.05 -31.05 12.17
CA ALA A 436 29.24 -32.12 11.57
C ALA A 436 30.05 -33.09 10.69
N ILE A 437 31.37 -32.95 10.65
CA ILE A 437 32.25 -33.80 9.85
C ILE A 437 33.30 -34.37 10.78
N ASP A 438 33.24 -35.67 11.00
CA ASP A 438 34.16 -36.41 11.87
C ASP A 438 35.34 -36.97 11.07
N GLU A 439 35.11 -37.32 9.80
CA GLU A 439 36.11 -37.94 8.93
C GLU A 439 35.92 -37.51 7.46
N VAL A 440 36.99 -37.54 6.66
CA VAL A 440 36.96 -37.27 5.22
C VAL A 440 37.50 -38.47 4.46
N ASP A 441 36.69 -39.02 3.57
CA ASP A 441 37.05 -40.10 2.63
C ASP A 441 37.48 -39.47 1.30
N LEU A 442 38.76 -39.67 0.94
CA LEU A 442 39.39 -39.16 -0.28
C LEU A 442 39.69 -40.26 -1.31
N GLU A 443 39.25 -41.51 -1.10
CA GLU A 443 39.59 -42.65 -1.99
C GLU A 443 39.13 -42.42 -3.44
N GLY A 444 38.03 -41.71 -3.65
CA GLY A 444 37.51 -41.36 -4.97
C GLY A 444 38.09 -40.07 -5.57
N SER A 445 39.07 -39.45 -4.90
CA SER A 445 39.66 -38.18 -5.31
C SER A 445 41.06 -38.36 -5.87
N ARG A 446 41.48 -37.41 -6.73
CA ARG A 446 42.79 -37.42 -7.38
C ARG A 446 43.31 -36.01 -7.56
N LEU A 447 44.63 -35.85 -7.68
CA LEU A 447 45.22 -34.54 -7.89
C LEU A 447 44.82 -33.96 -9.26
N ALA A 448 44.59 -32.65 -9.33
CA ALA A 448 44.16 -31.95 -10.53
C ALA A 448 45.15 -32.19 -11.68
N PRO A 449 44.71 -32.41 -12.93
CA PRO A 449 45.57 -32.83 -14.05
C PRO A 449 46.85 -31.98 -14.22
N GLY A 450 46.74 -30.66 -14.11
CA GLY A 450 47.88 -29.75 -14.26
C GLY A 450 48.91 -29.85 -13.12
N GLU A 451 48.44 -30.09 -11.90
CA GLU A 451 49.32 -30.27 -10.73
C GLU A 451 49.91 -31.69 -10.71
N ALA A 452 49.13 -32.71 -11.07
CA ALA A 452 49.56 -34.10 -11.20
C ALA A 452 50.69 -34.25 -12.23
N THR A 453 50.53 -33.67 -13.42
CA THR A 453 51.59 -33.69 -14.45
C THR A 453 52.86 -32.97 -14.00
N LYS A 454 52.73 -31.85 -13.27
CA LYS A 454 53.88 -31.13 -12.69
C LYS A 454 54.57 -31.94 -11.58
N TRP A 455 53.79 -32.58 -10.71
CA TRP A 455 54.28 -33.46 -9.65
C TRP A 455 55.06 -34.64 -10.22
N LEU A 456 54.46 -35.39 -11.15
CA LEU A 456 55.08 -36.55 -11.80
C LEU A 456 56.37 -36.17 -12.53
N ARG A 457 56.38 -35.02 -13.21
CA ARG A 457 57.59 -34.50 -13.87
C ARG A 457 58.73 -34.30 -12.87
N ALA A 458 58.44 -33.70 -11.72
CA ALA A 458 59.42 -33.46 -10.67
C ALA A 458 59.85 -34.76 -9.99
N ALA A 459 58.90 -35.64 -9.67
CA ALA A 459 59.14 -36.92 -8.99
C ALA A 459 59.99 -37.88 -9.82
N LEU A 460 59.77 -37.92 -11.14
CA LEU A 460 60.53 -38.77 -12.08
C LEU A 460 61.75 -38.06 -12.67
N ASN A 461 62.04 -36.82 -12.28
CA ASN A 461 63.09 -35.98 -12.85
C ASN A 461 63.08 -36.02 -14.41
N ALA A 462 61.90 -35.81 -14.99
CA ALA A 462 61.67 -36.13 -16.39
C ALA A 462 62.30 -35.10 -17.36
N PRO A 463 62.97 -35.54 -18.44
CA PRO A 463 63.55 -34.65 -19.47
C PRO A 463 62.51 -33.73 -20.13
N GLU A 464 62.94 -32.57 -20.65
CA GLU A 464 62.07 -31.62 -21.38
C GLU A 464 61.34 -32.25 -22.57
N SER A 465 61.95 -33.25 -23.21
CA SER A 465 61.39 -34.01 -24.32
C SER A 465 60.27 -34.97 -23.94
N VAL A 466 60.05 -35.24 -22.63
CA VAL A 466 58.94 -36.05 -22.11
C VAL A 466 57.76 -35.16 -21.72
N ARG A 467 56.57 -35.57 -22.14
CA ARG A 467 55.29 -34.91 -21.89
C ARG A 467 54.36 -35.84 -21.12
N PHE A 468 53.69 -35.28 -20.13
CA PHE A 468 52.64 -35.96 -19.38
C PHE A 468 51.31 -35.35 -19.80
N LEU A 469 50.42 -36.16 -20.36
CA LEU A 469 49.13 -35.74 -20.87
C LEU A 469 48.04 -36.50 -20.13
N ALA A 470 47.21 -35.78 -19.38
CA ALA A 470 46.07 -36.40 -18.71
C ALA A 470 44.98 -36.75 -19.74
N ASP A 471 44.58 -38.02 -19.76
CA ASP A 471 43.53 -38.57 -20.61
C ASP A 471 42.62 -39.50 -19.78
N GLY A 472 41.40 -39.05 -19.49
CA GLY A 472 40.46 -39.81 -18.65
C GLY A 472 40.98 -40.06 -17.23
N ASN A 473 41.31 -41.32 -16.92
CA ASN A 473 41.90 -41.75 -15.63
C ASN A 473 43.39 -42.03 -15.69
N THR A 474 44.00 -41.79 -16.84
CA THR A 474 45.37 -42.19 -17.10
C THR A 474 46.20 -40.96 -17.48
N ILE A 475 47.42 -40.89 -16.99
CA ILE A 475 48.42 -39.93 -17.46
C ILE A 475 49.28 -40.65 -18.49
N ARG A 476 49.05 -40.27 -19.73
CA ARG A 476 49.80 -40.75 -20.87
C ARG A 476 51.16 -40.07 -20.91
N VAL A 477 52.22 -40.87 -20.86
CA VAL A 477 53.61 -40.42 -20.95
C VAL A 477 54.08 -40.59 -22.39
N ASP A 478 54.40 -39.48 -23.03
CA ASP A 478 54.75 -39.41 -24.45
C ASP A 478 56.03 -38.57 -24.65
N GLY A 479 56.65 -38.68 -25.82
CA GLY A 479 57.82 -37.92 -26.21
C GLY A 479 59.05 -38.77 -26.51
N GLN A 480 60.23 -38.23 -26.23
CA GLN A 480 61.50 -38.93 -26.42
C GLN A 480 62.33 -38.86 -25.13
N ALA A 481 62.98 -39.96 -24.78
CA ALA A 481 63.91 -40.03 -23.65
C ALA A 481 64.97 -41.10 -23.91
N GLU A 482 66.09 -40.99 -23.21
CA GLU A 482 67.13 -42.02 -23.24
C GLU A 482 66.63 -43.32 -22.60
N SER A 483 67.07 -44.46 -23.12
CA SER A 483 66.71 -45.80 -22.63
C SER A 483 66.93 -45.96 -21.12
N GLY A 484 68.02 -45.39 -20.60
CA GLY A 484 68.34 -45.42 -19.17
C GLY A 484 67.29 -44.73 -18.30
N TRP A 485 66.77 -43.57 -18.73
CA TRP A 485 65.70 -42.88 -18.01
C TRP A 485 64.38 -43.63 -18.11
N ILE A 486 64.04 -44.17 -19.27
CA ILE A 486 62.79 -44.93 -19.48
C ILE A 486 62.75 -46.16 -18.56
N LYS A 487 63.86 -46.91 -18.49
CA LYS A 487 63.99 -48.05 -17.59
C LYS A 487 63.81 -47.65 -16.12
N MET A 488 64.51 -46.60 -15.69
CA MET A 488 64.35 -46.05 -14.33
C MET A 488 62.90 -45.65 -14.05
N ALA A 489 62.23 -44.98 -15.00
CA ALA A 489 60.85 -44.51 -14.83
C ALA A 489 59.83 -45.66 -14.76
N LEU A 490 60.03 -46.74 -15.52
CA LEU A 490 59.19 -47.95 -15.48
C LEU A 490 59.36 -48.74 -14.17
N GLU A 491 60.57 -48.75 -13.61
CA GLU A 491 60.88 -49.44 -12.35
C GLU A 491 60.60 -48.58 -11.10
N ALA A 492 60.39 -47.28 -11.28
CA ALA A 492 60.17 -46.35 -10.17
C ALA A 492 58.78 -46.54 -9.53
N SER A 493 58.76 -46.83 -8.22
CA SER A 493 57.54 -46.76 -7.42
C SER A 493 57.31 -45.32 -6.97
N VAL A 494 56.55 -44.57 -7.78
CA VAL A 494 56.17 -43.19 -7.48
C VAL A 494 54.70 -43.15 -7.08
N ASP A 495 54.39 -42.35 -6.06
CA ASP A 495 53.01 -42.02 -5.73
C ASP A 495 52.38 -41.21 -6.86
N THR A 496 51.42 -41.84 -7.54
CA THR A 496 50.73 -41.29 -8.70
C THR A 496 49.57 -40.37 -8.34
N GLN A 497 49.29 -40.17 -7.05
CA GLN A 497 48.26 -39.23 -6.57
C GLN A 497 46.87 -39.52 -7.18
N GLY A 498 46.53 -40.82 -7.27
CA GLY A 498 45.25 -41.33 -7.79
C GLY A 498 45.18 -41.51 -9.32
N TRP A 499 46.29 -41.35 -10.04
CA TRP A 499 46.35 -41.54 -11.50
C TRP A 499 46.98 -42.87 -11.91
N GLU A 500 46.50 -43.46 -13.01
CA GLU A 500 47.21 -44.54 -13.69
C GLU A 500 48.25 -43.96 -14.64
N LEU A 501 49.43 -44.57 -14.77
CA LEU A 501 50.47 -44.10 -15.71
C LEU A 501 50.52 -45.04 -16.92
N ASP A 502 50.42 -44.47 -18.11
CA ASP A 502 50.61 -45.19 -19.37
C ASP A 502 51.92 -44.76 -20.03
N PHE A 503 52.93 -45.64 -19.96
CA PHE A 503 54.23 -45.46 -20.62
C PHE A 503 54.27 -46.07 -22.03
N MET A 504 53.22 -46.76 -22.49
CA MET A 504 53.23 -47.45 -23.78
C MET A 504 53.57 -46.54 -24.96
N PRO A 505 53.08 -45.29 -25.07
CA PRO A 505 53.44 -44.41 -26.18
C PRO A 505 54.93 -44.08 -26.20
N LEU A 506 55.52 -43.81 -25.04
CA LEU A 506 56.95 -43.55 -24.89
C LEU A 506 57.79 -44.80 -25.23
N VAL A 507 57.39 -45.97 -24.71
CA VAL A 507 58.06 -47.25 -24.98
C VAL A 507 57.99 -47.59 -26.47
N ASN A 508 56.82 -47.43 -27.11
CA ASN A 508 56.66 -47.64 -28.55
C ASN A 508 57.52 -46.68 -29.39
N GLY A 509 57.80 -45.48 -28.87
CA GLY A 509 58.74 -44.52 -29.45
C GLY A 509 60.20 -45.00 -29.52
N LEU A 510 60.57 -46.05 -28.77
CA LEU A 510 61.90 -46.67 -28.86
C LEU A 510 62.07 -47.57 -30.08
N LYS A 511 60.97 -48.14 -30.62
CA LYS A 511 61.03 -49.04 -31.78
C LYS A 511 61.80 -48.46 -32.98
N PRO A 512 61.45 -47.27 -33.51
CA PRO A 512 62.19 -46.69 -34.63
C PRO A 512 63.64 -46.32 -34.27
N GLN A 513 63.93 -46.00 -33.01
CA GLN A 513 65.29 -45.70 -32.55
C GLN A 513 66.16 -46.95 -32.51
N LEU A 514 65.59 -48.07 -32.03
CA LEU A 514 66.23 -49.38 -32.09
C LEU A 514 66.46 -49.80 -33.53
N ASP A 515 65.45 -49.74 -34.40
CA ASP A 515 65.56 -50.11 -35.81
C ASP A 515 66.70 -49.33 -36.51
N ALA A 516 66.76 -48.01 -36.30
CA ALA A 516 67.85 -47.16 -36.81
C ALA A 516 69.23 -47.47 -36.20
N SER A 517 69.28 -47.99 -34.97
CA SER A 517 70.53 -48.45 -34.34
C SER A 517 70.99 -49.78 -34.94
N LEU A 518 70.05 -50.70 -35.17
CA LEU A 518 70.32 -51.98 -35.82
C LEU A 518 70.79 -51.79 -37.26
N GLU A 519 70.20 -50.88 -38.03
CA GLU A 519 70.65 -50.55 -39.39
C GLU A 519 72.10 -50.02 -39.41
N ARG A 520 72.51 -49.25 -38.39
CA ARG A 520 73.89 -48.73 -38.28
C ARG A 520 74.90 -49.79 -37.83
N LEU A 521 74.46 -50.78 -37.06
CA LEU A 521 75.29 -51.87 -36.55
C LEU A 521 75.42 -53.03 -37.55
N ASN A 522 74.39 -53.25 -38.38
CA ASN A 522 74.36 -54.35 -39.33
C ASN A 522 75.38 -54.18 -40.46
N GLY A 523 76.18 -55.23 -40.68
CA GLY A 523 77.18 -55.26 -41.74
C GLY A 523 78.49 -54.54 -41.39
N GLN A 524 78.71 -54.17 -40.12
CA GLN A 524 79.99 -53.61 -39.70
C GLN A 524 81.11 -54.63 -39.81
N VAL A 525 82.23 -54.22 -40.41
CA VAL A 525 83.37 -55.10 -40.73
C VAL A 525 84.58 -54.74 -39.89
N PHE A 526 85.10 -55.73 -39.17
CA PHE A 526 86.31 -55.60 -38.37
C PHE A 526 87.47 -56.35 -39.03
N LEU A 527 88.53 -55.63 -39.39
CA LEU A 527 89.69 -56.14 -40.12
C LEU A 527 90.80 -56.58 -39.17
N PHE A 528 91.47 -57.67 -39.53
CA PHE A 528 92.59 -58.24 -38.80
C PHE A 528 93.90 -58.07 -39.59
N SER A 529 95.00 -57.88 -38.87
CA SER A 529 96.35 -57.73 -39.46
C SER A 529 96.98 -59.11 -39.73
N SER A 530 97.14 -59.91 -38.67
CA SER A 530 97.60 -61.30 -38.72
C SER A 530 97.07 -62.08 -37.51
N GLY A 531 96.77 -63.37 -37.67
CA GLY A 531 96.18 -64.19 -36.61
C GLY A 531 94.88 -63.57 -36.09
N THR A 532 94.83 -63.26 -34.80
CA THR A 532 93.68 -62.67 -34.07
C THR A 532 93.85 -61.18 -33.73
N ARG A 533 94.88 -60.49 -34.25
CA ARG A 533 95.13 -59.08 -33.92
C ARG A 533 94.32 -58.13 -34.82
N LEU A 534 93.42 -57.36 -34.21
CA LEU A 534 92.65 -56.28 -34.85
C LEU A 534 93.58 -55.18 -35.41
N ARG A 535 93.15 -54.55 -36.51
CA ARG A 535 93.80 -53.32 -37.01
C ARG A 535 93.36 -52.12 -36.18
N GLU A 536 94.20 -51.10 -36.10
CA GLU A 536 93.96 -49.88 -35.31
C GLU A 536 92.61 -49.21 -35.63
N GLN A 537 92.28 -49.05 -36.92
CA GLN A 537 90.97 -48.53 -37.37
C GLN A 537 89.78 -49.39 -36.89
N SER A 538 89.96 -50.70 -36.77
CA SER A 538 88.91 -51.61 -36.29
C SER A 538 88.79 -51.63 -34.77
N ILE A 539 89.79 -51.14 -34.02
CA ILE A 539 89.71 -50.98 -32.56
C ILE A 539 88.78 -49.81 -32.21
N ASP A 540 88.93 -48.67 -32.91
CA ASP A 540 88.05 -47.52 -32.67
C ASP A 540 86.62 -47.81 -33.15
N ALA A 541 86.46 -48.42 -34.33
CA ALA A 541 85.15 -48.87 -34.80
C ALA A 541 84.49 -49.87 -33.84
N LEU A 542 85.28 -50.75 -33.20
CA LEU A 542 84.76 -51.72 -32.22
C LEU A 542 84.25 -51.03 -30.95
N ARG A 543 84.94 -50.00 -30.48
CA ARG A 543 84.51 -49.22 -29.32
C ARG A 543 83.18 -48.50 -29.61
N ASP A 544 83.06 -47.88 -30.79
CA ASP A 544 81.84 -47.21 -31.21
C ASP A 544 80.69 -48.22 -31.39
N ALA A 545 80.96 -49.37 -32.01
CA ALA A 545 80.00 -50.46 -32.15
C ALA A 545 79.53 -50.99 -30.79
N ALA A 546 80.44 -51.19 -29.84
CA ALA A 546 80.11 -51.66 -28.50
C ALA A 546 79.19 -50.68 -27.77
N GLN A 547 79.46 -49.37 -27.84
CA GLN A 547 78.59 -48.35 -27.24
C GLN A 547 77.18 -48.37 -27.86
N GLN A 548 77.09 -48.47 -29.18
CA GLN A 548 75.80 -48.55 -29.87
C GLN A 548 75.06 -49.87 -29.58
N LEU A 549 75.78 -50.98 -29.41
CA LEU A 549 75.24 -52.28 -29.01
C LEU A 549 74.66 -52.25 -27.61
N VAL A 550 75.36 -51.67 -26.63
CA VAL A 550 74.85 -51.50 -25.26
C VAL A 550 73.53 -50.72 -25.25
N LEU A 551 73.48 -49.60 -25.99
CA LEU A 551 72.25 -48.81 -26.13
C LEU A 551 71.13 -49.61 -26.82
N ALA A 552 71.45 -50.34 -27.88
CA ALA A 552 70.50 -51.18 -28.59
C ALA A 552 69.95 -52.30 -27.71
N GLN A 553 70.79 -52.94 -26.90
CA GLN A 553 70.39 -53.98 -25.93
C GLN A 553 69.46 -53.40 -24.86
N GLN A 554 69.77 -52.24 -24.30
CA GLN A 554 68.88 -51.58 -23.33
C GLN A 554 67.51 -51.24 -23.94
N MET A 555 67.47 -50.72 -25.17
CA MET A 555 66.19 -50.46 -25.87
C MET A 555 65.42 -51.75 -26.15
N ALA A 556 66.12 -52.80 -26.56
CA ALA A 556 65.55 -54.13 -26.80
C ALA A 556 64.97 -54.77 -25.54
N ASP A 557 65.65 -54.63 -24.40
CA ASP A 557 65.18 -55.13 -23.10
C ASP A 557 63.88 -54.44 -22.69
N ILE A 558 63.80 -53.11 -22.81
CA ILE A 558 62.58 -52.33 -22.50
C ILE A 558 61.42 -52.74 -23.41
N LEU A 559 61.71 -53.05 -24.69
CA LEU A 559 60.73 -53.49 -25.67
C LEU A 559 60.38 -54.99 -25.58
N GLY A 560 60.99 -55.74 -24.65
CA GLY A 560 60.78 -57.20 -24.52
C GLY A 560 61.21 -58.00 -25.75
N ALA A 561 62.20 -57.51 -26.51
CA ALA A 561 62.63 -58.08 -27.77
C ALA A 561 64.17 -58.26 -27.81
N PRO A 562 64.71 -59.31 -27.19
CA PRO A 562 66.16 -59.49 -27.02
C PRO A 562 66.89 -59.52 -28.37
N LEU A 563 68.11 -58.97 -28.40
CA LEU A 563 68.92 -58.94 -29.61
C LEU A 563 69.68 -60.24 -29.80
N LYS A 564 69.77 -60.70 -31.04
CA LYS A 564 70.57 -61.82 -31.48
C LYS A 564 71.77 -61.30 -32.25
N LEU A 565 72.96 -61.60 -31.75
CA LEU A 565 74.22 -61.13 -32.31
C LEU A 565 74.85 -62.27 -33.11
N THR A 566 75.22 -62.02 -34.37
CA THR A 566 75.90 -63.00 -35.21
C THR A 566 77.25 -62.44 -35.67
N LEU A 567 78.32 -63.17 -35.33
CA LEU A 567 79.69 -62.85 -35.75
C LEU A 567 80.09 -63.79 -36.87
N GLU A 568 80.09 -63.25 -38.09
CA GLU A 568 80.45 -63.99 -39.30
C GLU A 568 81.95 -63.83 -39.57
N GLY A 569 82.73 -64.87 -39.29
CA GLY A 569 84.17 -64.87 -39.53
C GLY A 569 84.51 -65.31 -40.95
N LEU A 570 85.37 -64.55 -41.64
CA LEU A 570 86.00 -64.94 -42.90
C LEU A 570 87.52 -65.19 -42.73
N GLY A 571 87.99 -66.24 -43.39
CA GLY A 571 89.39 -66.65 -43.46
C GLY A 571 89.96 -66.49 -44.86
N ASP A 572 91.27 -66.33 -44.98
CA ASP A 572 91.98 -66.32 -46.26
C ASP A 572 92.12 -67.74 -46.84
N GLY A 573 92.03 -67.93 -48.16
CA GLY A 573 91.96 -69.25 -48.80
C GLY A 573 93.27 -70.05 -48.87
N ILE A 574 94.27 -69.74 -48.02
CA ILE A 574 95.65 -70.23 -48.15
C ILE A 574 95.85 -71.62 -47.54
N ASP A 575 95.14 -71.92 -46.44
CA ASP A 575 95.30 -73.15 -45.65
C ASP A 575 94.10 -74.10 -45.85
N THR A 576 94.16 -75.29 -45.23
CA THR A 576 93.03 -76.23 -45.28
C THR A 576 91.75 -75.60 -44.71
N PHE A 577 90.59 -76.00 -45.25
CA PHE A 577 89.27 -75.54 -44.77
C PHE A 577 89.16 -75.60 -43.24
N GLU A 578 89.65 -76.68 -42.62
CA GLU A 578 89.68 -76.89 -41.17
C GLU A 578 90.51 -75.86 -40.39
N LYS A 579 91.71 -75.50 -40.89
CA LYS A 579 92.56 -74.49 -40.24
C LYS A 579 92.01 -73.09 -40.41
N ASN A 580 91.51 -72.77 -41.59
CA ASN A 580 90.88 -71.47 -41.86
C ASN A 580 89.62 -71.28 -41.02
N ARG A 581 88.82 -72.33 -40.84
CA ARG A 581 87.70 -72.37 -39.90
C ARG A 581 88.16 -72.06 -38.48
N ALA A 582 89.18 -72.75 -37.99
CA ALA A 582 89.69 -72.54 -36.62
C ALA A 582 90.22 -71.10 -36.40
N VAL A 583 90.87 -70.52 -37.41
CA VAL A 583 91.37 -69.13 -37.37
C VAL A 583 90.22 -68.12 -37.43
N ALA A 584 89.21 -68.33 -38.29
CA ALA A 584 88.02 -67.48 -38.36
C ALA A 584 87.23 -67.51 -37.04
N GLN A 585 87.05 -68.70 -36.46
CA GLN A 585 86.42 -68.87 -35.15
C GLN A 585 87.19 -68.12 -34.05
N SER A 586 88.51 -68.29 -33.99
CA SER A 586 89.36 -67.62 -32.99
C SER A 586 89.31 -66.08 -33.11
N ARG A 587 89.10 -65.53 -34.32
CA ARG A 587 88.90 -64.09 -34.54
C ARG A 587 87.54 -63.63 -34.02
N SER A 588 86.48 -64.38 -34.29
CA SER A 588 85.15 -64.08 -33.78
C SER A 588 85.08 -64.20 -32.25
N ASP A 589 85.73 -65.21 -31.65
CA ASP A 589 85.84 -65.37 -30.19
C ASP A 589 86.58 -64.18 -29.57
N ARG A 590 87.70 -63.75 -30.20
CA ARG A 590 88.43 -62.56 -29.73
C ARG A 590 87.56 -61.31 -29.79
N LEU A 591 86.79 -61.13 -30.87
CA LEU A 591 85.90 -59.98 -31.01
C LEU A 591 84.78 -60.00 -29.96
N ARG A 592 84.20 -61.19 -29.70
CA ARG A 592 83.21 -61.39 -28.64
C ARG A 592 83.76 -61.03 -27.26
N ASP A 593 84.95 -61.50 -26.92
CA ASP A 593 85.56 -61.23 -25.60
C ASP A 593 85.86 -59.73 -25.42
N GLU A 594 86.28 -59.03 -26.49
CA GLU A 594 86.48 -57.58 -26.47
C GLU A 594 85.13 -56.83 -26.31
N LEU A 595 84.08 -57.23 -27.03
CA LEU A 595 82.73 -56.67 -26.87
C LEU A 595 82.20 -56.86 -25.43
N ALA A 596 82.39 -58.04 -24.86
CA ALA A 596 82.01 -58.34 -23.48
C ALA A 596 82.76 -57.45 -22.47
N SER A 597 84.06 -57.21 -22.69
CA SER A 597 84.87 -56.32 -21.85
C SER A 597 84.42 -54.85 -21.92
N LEU A 598 83.75 -54.47 -23.00
CA LEU A 598 83.17 -53.14 -23.22
C LEU A 598 81.71 -53.03 -22.73
N GLY A 599 81.17 -54.08 -22.09
CA GLY A 599 79.86 -54.07 -21.45
C GLY A 599 78.69 -54.51 -22.32
N VAL A 600 78.96 -55.06 -23.51
CA VAL A 600 77.93 -55.69 -24.35
C VAL A 600 77.54 -57.04 -23.74
N ASP A 601 76.25 -57.32 -23.63
CA ASP A 601 75.78 -58.66 -23.28
C ASP A 601 76.06 -59.61 -24.47
N VAL A 602 76.91 -60.61 -24.25
CA VAL A 602 77.35 -61.55 -25.28
C VAL A 602 76.75 -62.95 -25.11
N ASP A 603 75.81 -63.14 -24.18
CA ASP A 603 75.27 -64.46 -23.86
C ASP A 603 74.48 -65.08 -25.02
N ALA A 604 73.93 -64.23 -25.91
CA ALA A 604 73.19 -64.62 -27.11
C ALA A 604 73.99 -64.49 -28.43
N VAL A 605 75.33 -64.48 -28.38
CA VAL A 605 76.18 -64.38 -29.59
C VAL A 605 76.30 -65.74 -30.30
N ILE A 606 75.98 -65.76 -31.59
CA ILE A 606 76.14 -66.89 -32.49
C ILE A 606 77.34 -66.66 -33.41
N HIS A 607 78.15 -67.69 -33.56
CA HIS A 607 79.27 -67.69 -34.50
C HIS A 607 78.84 -68.37 -35.79
N THR A 608 79.04 -67.69 -36.92
CA THR A 608 78.82 -68.25 -38.25
C THR A 608 80.08 -68.14 -39.09
N MET A 609 80.22 -69.04 -40.06
CA MET A 609 81.30 -68.98 -41.04
C MET A 609 80.73 -68.42 -42.34
N GLY A 610 81.41 -67.42 -42.91
CA GLY A 610 81.08 -66.94 -44.24
C GLY A 610 81.45 -67.93 -45.35
N PRO A 611 80.97 -67.70 -46.58
CA PRO A 611 81.24 -68.58 -47.72
C PRO A 611 82.75 -68.70 -47.96
N TRP A 612 83.25 -69.94 -47.98
CA TRP A 612 84.65 -70.22 -48.28
C TRP A 612 84.86 -70.16 -49.80
N GLU A 613 85.54 -69.12 -50.27
CA GLU A 613 86.01 -69.03 -51.65
C GLU A 613 87.46 -69.50 -51.73
N GLY A 614 87.69 -70.64 -52.37
CA GLY A 614 89.02 -71.14 -52.66
C GLY A 614 89.75 -70.19 -53.62
N GLY A 615 90.79 -69.51 -53.14
CA GLY A 615 91.57 -68.53 -53.90
C GLY A 615 92.65 -67.86 -53.03
N GLY A 616 93.69 -67.31 -53.66
CA GLY A 616 94.93 -66.86 -53.02
C GLY A 616 94.82 -65.76 -51.95
N LEU A 617 95.97 -65.37 -51.41
CA LEU A 617 96.15 -64.33 -50.37
C LEU A 617 95.36 -63.05 -50.66
N ASN A 618 94.18 -62.90 -50.08
CA ASN A 618 93.47 -61.62 -50.02
C ASN A 618 93.41 -61.13 -48.55
N PRO A 619 94.23 -60.13 -48.17
CA PRO A 619 94.19 -59.52 -46.84
C PRO A 619 92.82 -58.95 -46.46
N GLU A 620 91.94 -58.69 -47.43
CA GLU A 620 90.56 -58.24 -47.20
C GLU A 620 89.63 -59.36 -46.73
N HIS A 621 90.04 -60.63 -46.85
CA HIS A 621 89.29 -61.78 -46.35
C HIS A 621 89.53 -62.04 -44.85
N ARG A 622 90.47 -61.32 -44.22
CA ARG A 622 90.74 -61.40 -42.77
C ARG A 622 89.80 -60.47 -42.00
N LYS A 623 88.52 -60.81 -41.98
CA LYS A 623 87.48 -59.97 -41.41
C LYS A 623 86.47 -60.75 -40.60
N VAL A 624 85.86 -60.07 -39.64
CA VAL A 624 84.64 -60.52 -38.97
C VAL A 624 83.56 -59.48 -39.24
N THR A 625 82.41 -59.92 -39.72
CA THR A 625 81.24 -59.05 -39.93
C THR A 625 80.28 -59.23 -38.77
N LEU A 626 79.80 -58.13 -38.21
CA LEU A 626 78.76 -58.11 -37.19
C LEU A 626 77.38 -58.00 -37.87
N TRP A 627 76.50 -58.92 -37.51
CA TRP A 627 75.08 -58.87 -37.83
C TRP A 627 74.28 -58.87 -36.53
N VAL A 628 73.27 -58.02 -36.45
CA VAL A 628 72.39 -57.85 -35.30
C VAL A 628 70.95 -57.96 -35.77
N GLU A 629 70.26 -58.97 -35.25
CA GLU A 629 68.87 -59.23 -35.54
C GLU A 629 68.03 -59.04 -34.27
N ARG A 630 66.81 -58.55 -34.43
CA ARG A 630 65.83 -58.49 -33.34
C ARG A 630 65.22 -59.89 -33.17
N GLY A 631 65.21 -60.42 -31.95
CA GLY A 631 64.45 -61.62 -31.62
C GLY A 631 62.95 -61.42 -31.75
N GLU A 632 62.18 -62.50 -31.77
CA GLU A 632 60.71 -62.40 -31.70
C GLU A 632 60.32 -61.66 -30.40
N MET A 633 59.37 -60.73 -30.50
CA MET A 633 58.86 -60.06 -29.30
C MET A 633 58.21 -61.12 -28.42
N ASN A 634 58.61 -61.20 -27.15
CA ASN A 634 57.83 -61.99 -26.20
C ASN A 634 56.44 -61.37 -26.14
N GLY A 635 55.45 -62.09 -26.67
CA GLY A 635 54.06 -61.62 -26.69
C GLY A 635 53.56 -61.42 -25.27
N GLN A 636 53.35 -60.15 -24.90
CA GLN A 636 52.46 -59.73 -23.83
C GLN A 636 51.52 -58.67 -24.36
#